data_AF-A0A2V7Q903-F1
#
_entry.id   AF-A0A2V7Q903-F1
#
_cell.length_a   1.000
_cell.length_b   1.000
_cell.length_c   1.000
_cell.angle_alpha   90.00
_cell.angle_beta   90.00
_cell.angle_gamma   90.00
#
_symmetry.space_group_name_H-M   'P 1'
#
loop_
_entity.id
_entity.type
_entity.pdbx_description
1 polymer ?
#
loop_
_entity_poly.entity_id
_entity_poly.type
_entity_poly.pdbx_seq_one_letter_code
_entity_poly.pdbx_strand_id
1 'polypeptide(L)'
;MDPHLVLSPVRPGSRADSTRAAQLVAQIRTALDRYHDVHAAEADGFRKFLPGVRQAIYHFTSWRWALSATRRFDPARPTSLLYREGPGGTLVLAGAMYTAPDRTSLDALDRRIPLSVARWHEHVNWCLPPVGQRERWRETRDGKPVFGPKSSIATADACAAVGGRFVPRLFGWMVHVMAFGSDDPKVIWDAEHEHMHQ
;
A
#
# COMPACT_ATOMS: atom_id res chain seq x y z
N MET A 1 -12.81 -13.99 -2.94
CA MET A 1 -12.59 -12.54 -2.73
C MET A 1 -11.96 -12.38 -1.36
N ASP A 2 -10.98 -11.50 -1.24
CA ASP A 2 -10.34 -11.20 0.04
C ASP A 2 -11.30 -10.36 0.90
N PRO A 3 -11.65 -10.81 2.12
CA PRO A 3 -12.57 -10.08 2.99
C PRO A 3 -11.98 -8.79 3.58
N HIS A 4 -10.67 -8.57 3.42
CA HIS A 4 -9.91 -7.47 3.98
C HIS A 4 -9.47 -6.41 2.97
N LEU A 5 -9.85 -6.58 1.70
CA LEU A 5 -9.50 -5.68 0.62
C LEU A 5 -10.74 -5.31 -0.20
N VAL A 6 -10.98 -4.02 -0.36
CA VAL A 6 -11.94 -3.48 -1.32
C VAL A 6 -11.18 -2.73 -2.38
N LEU A 7 -11.49 -3.02 -3.64
CA LEU A 7 -10.81 -2.45 -4.80
C LEU A 7 -11.74 -1.48 -5.53
N SER A 8 -11.21 -0.36 -6.00
CA SER A 8 -11.94 0.56 -6.87
C SER A 8 -12.38 -0.14 -8.17
N PRO A 9 -13.48 0.28 -8.80
CA PRO A 9 -13.83 -0.24 -10.11
C PRO A 9 -12.78 0.13 -11.16
N VAL A 10 -12.63 -0.72 -12.18
CA VAL A 10 -11.83 -0.40 -13.36
C VAL A 10 -12.67 0.43 -14.32
N ARG A 11 -12.11 1.50 -14.87
CA ARG A 11 -12.77 2.32 -15.90
C ARG A 11 -12.26 1.98 -17.30
N PRO A 12 -13.08 2.18 -18.36
CA PRO A 12 -12.58 2.10 -19.73
C PRO A 12 -11.40 3.04 -19.93
N GLY A 13 -10.32 2.55 -20.55
CA GLY A 13 -9.13 3.34 -20.81
C GLY A 13 -9.20 4.19 -22.07
N SER A 14 -8.49 5.30 -22.05
CA SER A 14 -8.26 6.18 -23.20
C SER A 14 -6.76 6.35 -23.48
N ARG A 15 -6.43 6.83 -24.69
CA ARG A 15 -5.04 7.20 -25.02
C ARG A 15 -4.51 8.30 -24.07
N ALA A 16 -5.38 9.22 -23.65
CA ALA A 16 -5.02 10.27 -22.70
C ALA A 16 -4.63 9.69 -21.33
N ASP A 17 -5.32 8.63 -20.87
CA ASP A 17 -4.96 7.94 -19.63
C ASP A 17 -3.59 7.28 -19.73
N SER A 18 -3.32 6.57 -20.83
CA SER A 18 -2.00 5.95 -21.08
C SER A 18 -0.89 7.00 -21.09
N THR A 19 -1.10 8.15 -21.75
CA THR A 19 -0.12 9.25 -21.76
C THR A 19 0.10 9.82 -20.37
N ARG A 20 -0.97 10.07 -19.60
CA ARG A 20 -0.88 10.58 -18.22
C ARG A 20 -0.18 9.59 -17.30
N ALA A 21 -0.48 8.30 -17.43
CA ALA A 21 0.19 7.23 -16.69
C ALA A 21 1.70 7.18 -16.99
N ALA A 22 2.10 7.22 -18.26
CA ALA A 22 3.52 7.23 -18.64
C ALA A 22 4.25 8.48 -18.10
N GLN A 23 3.61 9.65 -18.16
CA GLN A 23 4.15 10.88 -17.58
C GLN A 23 4.31 10.80 -16.06
N LEU A 24 3.35 10.18 -15.36
CA LEU A 24 3.44 9.95 -13.92
C LEU A 24 4.61 9.03 -13.58
N VAL A 25 4.79 7.93 -14.30
CA VAL A 25 5.93 7.00 -14.09
C VAL A 25 7.25 7.73 -14.27
N ALA A 26 7.40 8.53 -15.33
CA ALA A 26 8.61 9.31 -15.56
C ALA A 26 8.89 10.28 -14.40
N GLN A 27 7.87 11.01 -13.94
CA GLN A 27 8.00 11.92 -12.79
C GLN A 27 8.39 11.18 -11.50
N ILE A 28 7.76 10.03 -11.23
CA ILE A 28 8.06 9.19 -10.07
C ILE A 28 9.51 8.69 -10.14
N ARG A 29 9.94 8.17 -11.29
CA ARG A 29 11.31 7.68 -11.47
C ARG A 29 12.34 8.78 -11.22
N THR A 30 12.16 9.94 -11.84
CA THR A 30 13.07 11.07 -11.64
C THR A 30 13.09 11.56 -10.19
N ALA A 31 11.91 11.72 -9.57
CA ALA A 31 11.83 12.29 -8.23
C ALA A 31 12.33 11.36 -7.12
N LEU A 32 12.17 10.04 -7.31
CA LEU A 32 12.49 9.04 -6.30
C LEU A 32 13.84 8.33 -6.54
N ASP A 33 14.56 8.68 -7.60
CA ASP A 33 15.84 8.06 -7.98
C ASP A 33 16.85 8.03 -6.83
N ARG A 34 16.93 9.10 -6.04
CA ARG A 34 17.82 9.18 -4.87
C ARG A 34 17.55 8.12 -3.81
N TYR A 35 16.34 7.55 -3.77
CA TYR A 35 15.94 6.57 -2.77
C TYR A 35 16.30 5.14 -3.13
N HIS A 36 17.03 4.91 -4.24
CA HIS A 36 17.78 3.66 -4.40
C HIS A 36 18.76 3.46 -3.22
N ASP A 37 19.28 4.55 -2.65
CA ASP A 37 19.89 4.54 -1.33
C ASP A 37 18.81 4.63 -0.23
N VAL A 38 18.66 3.55 0.52
CA VAL A 38 17.71 3.50 1.65
C VAL A 38 18.07 4.49 2.75
N HIS A 39 19.34 4.83 2.94
CA HIS A 39 19.75 5.80 3.95
C HIS A 39 19.30 7.22 3.59
N ALA A 40 19.24 7.56 2.30
CA ALA A 40 18.62 8.81 1.86
C ALA A 40 17.13 8.85 2.23
N ALA A 41 16.40 7.74 2.05
CA ALA A 41 15.01 7.64 2.47
C ALA A 41 14.85 7.82 3.98
N GLU A 42 15.71 7.18 4.78
CA GLU A 42 15.70 7.31 6.23
C GLU A 42 16.05 8.73 6.69
N ALA A 43 17.01 9.40 6.03
CA ALA A 43 17.38 10.77 6.30
C ALA A 43 16.21 11.74 6.01
N ASP A 44 15.40 11.46 4.99
CA ASP A 44 14.19 12.22 4.66
C ASP A 44 12.96 11.87 5.53
N GLY A 45 13.16 11.01 6.55
CA GLY A 45 12.15 10.70 7.54
C GLY A 45 11.21 9.55 7.17
N PHE A 46 11.52 8.78 6.13
CA PHE A 46 10.85 7.50 5.91
C PHE A 46 11.31 6.48 6.96
N ARG A 47 10.37 5.64 7.43
CA ARG A 47 10.63 4.61 8.44
C ARG A 47 9.99 3.30 8.05
N LYS A 48 10.71 2.19 8.23
CA LYS A 48 10.20 0.85 7.96
C LYS A 48 8.93 0.58 8.77
N PHE A 49 7.84 0.28 8.08
CA PHE A 49 6.59 -0.16 8.67
C PHE A 49 6.74 -1.63 9.09
N LEU A 50 6.17 -1.99 10.26
CA LEU A 50 6.23 -3.35 10.83
C LEU A 50 7.64 -3.98 10.85
N PRO A 51 8.63 -3.34 11.51
CA PRO A 51 9.98 -3.89 11.58
C PRO A 51 9.99 -5.28 12.25
N GLY A 52 10.78 -6.20 11.70
CA GLY A 52 10.91 -7.58 12.17
C GLY A 52 9.91 -8.57 11.59
N VAL A 53 8.98 -8.11 10.72
CA VAL A 53 8.09 -8.99 9.95
C VAL A 53 8.64 -9.11 8.53
N ARG A 54 8.82 -10.34 8.05
CA ARG A 54 9.21 -10.57 6.66
C ARG A 54 8.04 -10.25 5.74
N GLN A 55 8.29 -9.43 4.72
CA GLN A 55 7.31 -9.01 3.72
C GLN A 55 7.96 -9.14 2.34
N ALA A 56 7.20 -9.47 1.30
CA ALA A 56 7.73 -9.41 -0.07
C ALA A 56 8.10 -7.98 -0.46
N ILE A 57 7.26 -7.03 -0.07
CA ILE A 57 7.50 -5.60 -0.21
C ILE A 57 7.51 -4.97 1.18
N TYR A 58 8.62 -4.32 1.52
CA TYR A 58 8.77 -3.52 2.72
C TYR A 58 8.35 -2.08 2.44
N HIS A 59 7.39 -1.58 3.22
CA HIS A 59 6.96 -0.19 3.16
C HIS A 59 7.81 0.67 4.09
N PHE A 60 8.50 1.66 3.53
CA PHE A 60 9.14 2.72 4.29
C PHE A 60 8.23 3.93 4.23
N THR A 61 7.55 4.25 5.33
CA THR A 61 6.44 5.21 5.38
C THR A 61 6.87 6.54 5.98
N SER A 62 6.39 7.64 5.40
CA SER A 62 6.58 9.00 5.91
C SER A 62 5.26 9.57 6.40
N TRP A 63 5.15 9.82 7.71
CA TRP A 63 3.97 10.44 8.31
C TRP A 63 3.73 11.87 7.79
N ARG A 64 4.80 12.62 7.50
CA ARG A 64 4.72 13.94 6.87
C ARG A 64 4.01 13.87 5.52
N TRP A 65 4.35 12.88 4.70
CA TRP A 65 3.76 12.72 3.37
C TRP A 65 2.37 12.10 3.43
N ALA A 66 2.11 11.19 4.38
CA ALA A 66 0.75 10.72 4.68
C ALA A 66 -0.20 11.89 5.01
N LEU A 67 0.24 12.82 5.88
CA LEU A 67 -0.54 14.01 6.23
C LEU A 67 -0.73 14.94 5.03
N SER A 68 0.30 15.15 4.21
CA SER A 68 0.20 15.97 3.00
C SER A 68 -0.76 15.38 1.95
N ALA A 69 -0.78 14.04 1.82
CA ALA A 69 -1.61 13.30 0.85
C ALA A 69 -3.13 13.46 1.09
N THR A 70 -3.51 13.85 2.31
CA THR A 70 -4.92 14.20 2.63
C THR A 70 -5.40 15.44 1.89
N ARG A 71 -4.49 16.32 1.45
CA ARG A 71 -4.81 17.60 0.81
C ARG A 71 -4.53 17.58 -0.69
N ARG A 72 -3.40 17.01 -1.11
CA ARG A 72 -2.99 16.98 -2.53
C ARG A 72 -2.23 15.72 -2.86
N PHE A 73 -2.33 15.30 -4.12
CA PHE A 73 -1.47 14.28 -4.70
C PHE A 73 -0.19 14.93 -5.25
N ASP A 74 0.95 14.30 -5.00
CA ASP A 74 2.26 14.77 -5.44
C ASP A 74 3.14 13.53 -5.73
N PRO A 75 3.50 13.27 -7.00
CA PRO A 75 4.29 12.09 -7.39
C PRO A 75 5.72 12.11 -6.84
N ALA A 76 6.22 13.26 -6.36
CA ALA A 76 7.54 13.35 -5.74
C ALA A 76 7.51 13.09 -4.22
N ARG A 77 6.32 12.95 -3.63
CA ARG A 77 6.13 12.84 -2.17
C ARG A 77 5.21 11.67 -1.83
N PRO A 78 5.64 10.43 -2.10
CA PRO A 78 4.85 9.25 -1.80
C PRO A 78 4.65 9.09 -0.30
N THR A 79 3.55 8.43 0.07
CA THR A 79 3.29 8.10 1.47
C THR A 79 4.25 7.01 1.95
N SER A 80 4.55 6.04 1.08
CA SER A 80 5.57 5.04 1.36
C SER A 80 6.45 4.77 0.14
N LEU A 81 7.73 4.54 0.38
CA LEU A 81 8.64 3.91 -0.57
C LEU A 81 8.53 2.39 -0.42
N LEU A 82 8.61 1.67 -1.54
CA LEU A 82 8.46 0.23 -1.60
C LEU A 82 9.82 -0.40 -1.92
N TYR A 83 10.30 -1.26 -1.04
CA TYR A 83 11.55 -2.00 -1.24
C TYR A 83 11.29 -3.50 -1.27
N ARG A 84 11.95 -4.20 -2.18
CA ARG A 84 12.03 -5.66 -2.17
C ARG A 84 13.38 -6.11 -1.61
N GLU A 85 13.42 -7.32 -1.09
CA GLU A 85 14.68 -7.94 -0.68
C GLU A 85 15.47 -8.39 -1.91
N GLY A 86 16.71 -7.93 -2.04
CA GLY A 86 17.65 -8.30 -3.08
C GLY A 86 18.72 -9.29 -2.56
N PRO A 87 19.70 -9.63 -3.41
CA PRO A 87 20.82 -10.49 -3.02
C PRO A 87 21.51 -9.98 -1.76
N GLY A 88 21.86 -10.90 -0.86
CA GLY A 88 22.54 -10.56 0.40
C GLY A 88 21.69 -9.74 1.39
N GLY A 89 20.37 -9.70 1.24
CA GLY A 89 19.48 -8.95 2.13
C GLY A 89 19.44 -7.44 1.85
N THR A 90 19.96 -7.00 0.70
CA THR A 90 19.90 -5.61 0.26
C THR A 90 18.46 -5.16 0.04
N LEU A 91 18.17 -3.87 0.27
CA LEU A 91 16.85 -3.29 -0.04
C LEU A 91 16.91 -2.62 -1.40
N VAL A 92 16.15 -3.17 -2.36
CA VAL A 92 16.09 -2.65 -3.74
C VAL A 92 14.79 -1.88 -3.90
N LEU A 93 14.90 -0.60 -4.28
CA LEU A 93 13.72 0.25 -4.53
C LEU A 93 12.91 -0.36 -5.68
N ALA A 94 11.65 -0.67 -5.40
CA ALA A 94 10.73 -1.28 -6.35
C ALA A 94 9.66 -0.28 -6.83
N GLY A 95 9.30 0.70 -5.99
CA GLY A 95 8.22 1.62 -6.31
C GLY A 95 7.81 2.52 -5.16
N ALA A 96 6.56 2.96 -5.21
CA ALA A 96 5.97 3.86 -4.23
C ALA A 96 4.49 3.53 -3.98
N MET A 97 4.03 3.82 -2.76
CA MET A 97 2.62 3.84 -2.39
C MET A 97 2.15 5.27 -2.20
N TYR A 98 0.99 5.59 -2.77
CA TYR A 98 0.28 6.84 -2.55
C TYR A 98 -1.02 6.59 -1.81
N THR A 99 -1.46 7.58 -1.03
CA THR A 99 -2.71 7.51 -0.29
C THR A 99 -3.66 8.66 -0.63
N ALA A 100 -4.95 8.45 -0.39
CA ALA A 100 -5.97 9.48 -0.41
C ALA A 100 -6.95 9.26 0.75
N PRO A 101 -7.61 10.31 1.27
CA PRO A 101 -8.69 10.13 2.24
C PRO A 101 -9.75 9.16 1.71
N ASP A 102 -10.34 8.35 2.59
CA ASP A 102 -11.39 7.39 2.25
C ASP A 102 -12.61 8.02 1.56
N ARG A 103 -12.96 9.25 1.96
CA ARG A 103 -14.01 10.08 1.34
C ARG A 103 -13.67 10.65 -0.03
N THR A 104 -12.49 10.35 -0.59
CA THR A 104 -12.11 10.82 -1.93
C THR A 104 -12.98 10.11 -2.96
N SER A 105 -13.68 10.88 -3.79
CA SER A 105 -14.54 10.32 -4.83
C SER A 105 -13.73 9.60 -5.91
N LEU A 106 -14.35 8.65 -6.62
CA LEU A 106 -13.71 7.93 -7.72
C LEU A 106 -13.16 8.87 -8.80
N ASP A 107 -13.86 9.97 -9.13
CA ASP A 107 -13.35 10.96 -10.08
C ASP A 107 -12.14 11.71 -9.55
N ALA A 108 -12.08 11.96 -8.24
CA ALA A 108 -10.91 12.57 -7.63
C ALA A 108 -9.72 11.61 -7.56
N LEU A 109 -9.95 10.30 -7.39
CA LEU A 109 -8.90 9.27 -7.50
C LEU A 109 -8.40 9.17 -8.95
N ASP A 110 -9.31 9.13 -9.92
CA ASP A 110 -9.01 9.04 -11.35
C ASP A 110 -8.15 10.22 -11.86
N ARG A 111 -8.42 11.43 -11.35
CA ARG A 111 -7.60 12.62 -11.61
C ARG A 111 -6.17 12.51 -11.06
N ARG A 112 -5.94 11.72 -10.01
CA ARG A 112 -4.60 11.49 -9.43
C ARG A 112 -3.86 10.43 -10.25
N ILE A 113 -4.46 9.24 -10.35
CA ILE A 113 -3.98 8.11 -11.14
C ILE A 113 -5.19 7.53 -11.85
N PRO A 114 -5.19 7.42 -13.20
CA PRO A 114 -6.35 6.93 -13.93
C PRO A 114 -6.83 5.56 -13.43
N LEU A 115 -8.13 5.44 -13.18
CA LEU A 115 -8.75 4.16 -12.77
C LEU A 115 -8.82 3.15 -13.91
N SER A 116 -8.44 3.56 -15.11
CA SER A 116 -8.25 2.69 -16.27
C SER A 116 -6.89 2.01 -16.31
N VAL A 117 -5.90 2.48 -15.55
CA VAL A 117 -4.56 1.89 -15.50
C VAL A 117 -4.24 1.22 -14.17
N ALA A 118 -4.78 1.74 -13.06
CA ALA A 118 -4.50 1.23 -11.73
C ALA A 118 -5.79 1.12 -10.89
N ARG A 119 -5.78 0.20 -9.93
CA ARG A 119 -6.83 0.09 -8.91
C ARG A 119 -6.34 0.68 -7.60
N TRP A 120 -7.18 1.49 -6.99
CA TRP A 120 -6.98 1.91 -5.61
C TRP A 120 -7.65 0.87 -4.70
N HIS A 121 -7.09 0.64 -3.52
CA HIS A 121 -7.66 -0.27 -2.54
C HIS A 121 -7.81 0.33 -1.16
N GLU A 122 -8.72 -0.24 -0.38
CA GLU A 122 -8.89 0.02 1.04
C GLU A 122 -8.66 -1.26 1.84
N HIS A 123 -7.96 -1.14 2.96
CA HIS A 123 -7.89 -2.20 3.97
C HIS A 123 -9.11 -2.11 4.88
N VAL A 124 -9.97 -3.13 4.82
CA VAL A 124 -11.26 -3.16 5.51
C VAL A 124 -11.37 -4.36 6.44
N ASN A 125 -12.27 -4.27 7.41
CA ASN A 125 -12.65 -5.40 8.26
C ASN A 125 -11.50 -6.03 9.06
N TRP A 126 -10.45 -5.29 9.42
CA TRP A 126 -9.32 -5.86 10.15
C TRP A 126 -9.69 -6.11 11.62
N CYS A 127 -9.36 -7.31 12.11
CA CYS A 127 -9.31 -7.57 13.54
C CYS A 127 -7.88 -7.34 14.04
N LEU A 128 -7.71 -6.41 14.98
CA LEU A 128 -6.42 -6.08 15.60
C LEU A 128 -6.34 -6.66 17.01
N PRO A 129 -5.16 -7.00 17.53
CA PRO A 129 -5.03 -7.34 18.93
C PRO A 129 -5.32 -6.11 19.81
N PRO A 130 -5.68 -6.32 21.09
CA PRO A 130 -5.83 -5.25 22.06
C PRO A 130 -4.61 -4.34 22.14
N VAL A 131 -4.86 -3.08 22.52
CA VAL A 131 -3.79 -2.12 22.74
C VAL A 131 -2.84 -2.66 23.82
N GLY A 132 -1.53 -2.63 23.55
CA GLY A 132 -0.49 -3.12 24.47
C GLY A 132 -0.16 -4.61 24.34
N GLN A 133 -0.98 -5.42 23.67
CA GLN A 133 -0.81 -6.87 23.54
C GLN A 133 -0.12 -7.25 22.22
N ARG A 134 1.13 -6.80 22.03
CA ARG A 134 1.85 -6.96 20.74
C ARG A 134 2.20 -8.41 20.43
N GLU A 135 2.37 -9.24 21.44
CA GLU A 135 2.64 -10.66 21.33
C GLU A 135 1.53 -11.41 20.59
N ARG A 136 0.28 -10.95 20.71
CA ARG A 136 -0.90 -11.57 20.09
C ARG A 136 -0.94 -11.45 18.58
N TRP A 137 -0.13 -10.58 17.98
CA TRP A 137 0.06 -10.55 16.52
C TRP A 137 0.56 -11.89 15.94
N ARG A 138 1.13 -12.77 16.78
CA ARG A 138 1.60 -14.11 16.39
C ARG A 138 0.58 -15.22 16.68
N GLU A 139 -0.58 -14.91 17.25
CA GLU A 139 -1.60 -15.92 17.51
C GLU A 139 -2.12 -16.51 16.21
N THR A 140 -2.19 -17.85 16.18
CA THR A 140 -2.77 -18.59 15.09
C THR A 140 -3.87 -19.52 15.60
N ARG A 141 -4.89 -19.75 14.77
CA ARG A 141 -5.95 -20.74 14.98
C ARG A 141 -6.15 -21.47 13.66
N ASP A 142 -6.14 -22.80 13.69
CA ASP A 142 -6.24 -23.66 12.50
C ASP A 142 -5.24 -23.29 11.39
N GLY A 143 -4.01 -22.98 11.80
CA GLY A 143 -2.93 -22.60 10.88
C GLY A 143 -3.04 -21.20 10.27
N LYS A 144 -4.05 -20.39 10.65
CA LYS A 144 -4.24 -19.02 10.15
C LYS A 144 -4.01 -17.99 11.25
N PRO A 145 -3.50 -16.78 10.95
CA PRO A 145 -3.42 -15.70 11.91
C PRO A 145 -4.79 -15.35 12.48
N VAL A 146 -4.87 -15.11 13.79
CA VAL A 146 -6.12 -14.62 14.43
C VAL A 146 -6.34 -13.15 14.10
N PHE A 147 -5.27 -12.36 14.01
CA PHE A 147 -5.32 -10.92 13.78
C PHE A 147 -4.62 -10.51 12.48
N GLY A 148 -4.99 -9.33 11.97
CA GLY A 148 -4.35 -8.71 10.81
C GLY A 148 -4.93 -9.12 9.46
N PRO A 149 -4.26 -8.74 8.36
CA PRO A 149 -4.79 -8.85 7.00
C PRO A 149 -4.99 -10.28 6.50
N LYS A 150 -4.31 -11.26 7.12
CA LYS A 150 -4.42 -12.68 6.75
C LYS A 150 -5.38 -13.45 7.66
N SER A 151 -6.08 -12.76 8.55
CA SER A 151 -7.09 -13.38 9.40
C SER A 151 -8.30 -13.81 8.56
N SER A 152 -9.06 -14.80 9.06
CA SER A 152 -10.40 -15.08 8.54
C SER A 152 -11.49 -14.25 9.22
N ILE A 153 -11.14 -13.48 10.24
CA ILE A 153 -12.08 -12.70 11.06
C ILE A 153 -12.35 -11.35 10.39
N ALA A 154 -13.51 -11.24 9.75
CA ALA A 154 -13.92 -10.07 8.99
C ALA A 154 -15.19 -9.37 9.50
N THR A 155 -15.67 -9.72 10.70
CA THR A 155 -16.84 -9.07 11.32
C THR A 155 -16.53 -8.55 12.72
N ALA A 156 -17.28 -7.55 13.16
CA ALA A 156 -17.14 -6.97 14.49
C ALA A 156 -17.36 -8.01 15.60
N ASP A 157 -18.43 -8.81 15.51
CA ASP A 157 -18.77 -9.82 16.51
C ASP A 157 -17.73 -10.92 16.60
N ALA A 158 -17.24 -11.43 15.46
CA ALA A 158 -16.19 -12.45 15.45
C ALA A 158 -14.87 -11.89 16.00
N CYS A 159 -14.56 -10.62 15.74
CA CYS A 159 -13.38 -9.97 16.32
C CYS A 159 -13.52 -9.77 17.83
N ALA A 160 -14.70 -9.39 18.32
CA ALA A 160 -14.98 -9.29 19.74
C ALA A 160 -14.86 -10.66 20.44
N ALA A 161 -15.31 -11.74 19.80
CA ALA A 161 -15.24 -13.10 20.33
C ALA A 161 -13.81 -13.61 20.58
N VAL A 162 -12.81 -13.06 19.90
CA VAL A 162 -11.38 -13.35 20.15
C VAL A 162 -10.70 -12.28 21.01
N GLY A 163 -11.48 -11.39 21.61
CA GLY A 163 -10.99 -10.26 22.40
C GLY A 163 -10.15 -9.30 21.56
N GLY A 164 -10.55 -9.07 20.31
CA GLY A 164 -9.90 -8.16 19.38
C GLY A 164 -10.54 -6.79 19.31
N ARG A 165 -9.90 -5.90 18.56
CA ARG A 165 -10.43 -4.59 18.20
C ARG A 165 -10.72 -4.56 16.71
N PHE A 166 -12.01 -4.49 16.37
CA PHE A 166 -12.45 -4.42 14.99
C PHE A 166 -12.19 -3.02 14.41
N VAL A 167 -11.64 -2.99 13.20
CA VAL A 167 -11.41 -1.77 12.45
C VAL A 167 -12.06 -1.93 11.07
N PRO A 168 -13.24 -1.30 10.85
CA PRO A 168 -13.97 -1.46 9.58
C PRO A 168 -13.18 -0.92 8.40
N ARG A 169 -12.38 0.13 8.62
CA ARG A 169 -11.49 0.74 7.65
C ARG A 169 -10.27 1.29 8.39
N LEU A 170 -9.08 0.80 8.08
CA LEU A 170 -7.86 1.16 8.81
C LEU A 170 -7.17 2.41 8.24
N PHE A 171 -7.20 2.55 6.92
CA PHE A 171 -6.56 3.63 6.16
C PHE A 171 -7.57 4.28 5.21
N GLY A 172 -7.13 5.27 4.44
CA GLY A 172 -7.87 5.70 3.25
C GLY A 172 -7.57 4.82 2.03
N TRP A 173 -7.87 5.33 0.84
CA TRP A 173 -7.46 4.70 -0.41
C TRP A 173 -5.94 4.64 -0.51
N MET A 174 -5.43 3.52 -1.01
CA MET A 174 -4.02 3.26 -1.27
C MET A 174 -3.85 2.80 -2.71
N VAL A 175 -2.70 3.10 -3.31
CA VAL A 175 -2.32 2.59 -4.63
C VAL A 175 -0.82 2.37 -4.65
N HIS A 176 -0.41 1.19 -5.11
CA HIS A 176 0.99 0.84 -5.31
C HIS A 176 1.37 1.09 -6.77
N VAL A 177 2.55 1.67 -6.99
CA VAL A 177 3.12 1.94 -8.31
C VAL A 177 4.53 1.38 -8.33
N MET A 178 4.75 0.27 -9.02
CA MET A 178 6.03 -0.46 -9.10
C MET A 178 6.95 0.16 -10.16
N ALA A 179 7.16 1.47 -10.06
CA ALA A 179 7.82 2.29 -11.09
C ALA A 179 9.24 1.82 -11.43
N PHE A 180 9.94 1.13 -10.51
CA PHE A 180 11.31 0.63 -10.72
C PHE A 180 11.36 -0.89 -10.93
N GLY A 181 10.22 -1.59 -10.90
CA GLY A 181 10.15 -3.03 -11.04
C GLY A 181 10.27 -3.53 -12.49
N SER A 182 9.86 -2.71 -13.46
CA SER A 182 9.86 -3.03 -14.90
C SER A 182 9.54 -1.78 -15.74
N ASP A 183 9.72 -1.86 -17.06
CA ASP A 183 9.17 -0.92 -18.05
C ASP A 183 7.80 -1.35 -18.59
N ASP A 184 7.35 -2.58 -18.30
CA ASP A 184 6.02 -3.06 -18.67
C ASP A 184 4.94 -2.34 -17.83
N PRO A 185 4.01 -1.58 -18.45
CA PRO A 185 2.92 -0.92 -17.74
C PRO A 185 2.09 -1.86 -16.87
N LYS A 186 1.93 -3.13 -17.26
CA LYS A 186 1.19 -4.10 -16.44
C LYS A 186 1.88 -4.33 -15.11
N VAL A 187 3.20 -4.54 -15.10
CA VAL A 187 3.95 -4.72 -13.85
C VAL A 187 3.94 -3.46 -13.00
N ILE A 188 4.04 -2.29 -13.62
CA ILE A 188 4.06 -1.01 -12.91
C ILE A 188 2.73 -0.74 -12.17
N TRP A 189 1.59 -1.05 -12.80
CA TRP A 189 0.28 -0.65 -12.30
C TRP A 189 -0.57 -1.79 -11.70
N ASP A 190 -0.23 -3.06 -11.98
CA ASP A 190 -0.94 -4.25 -11.48
C ASP A 190 -0.27 -4.84 -10.22
N ALA A 191 0.20 -3.96 -9.35
CA ALA A 191 0.94 -4.30 -8.13
C ALA A 191 0.08 -5.02 -7.06
N GLU A 192 -1.25 -5.06 -7.24
CA GLU A 192 -2.16 -5.69 -6.29
C GLU A 192 -2.06 -7.23 -6.30
N HIS A 193 -1.72 -7.84 -7.44
CA HIS A 193 -1.52 -9.29 -7.50
C HIS A 193 -0.41 -9.78 -6.55
N GLU A 194 0.65 -9.00 -6.34
CA GLU A 194 1.72 -9.37 -5.39
C GLU A 194 1.30 -9.24 -3.92
N HIS A 195 0.40 -8.32 -3.60
CA HIS A 195 -0.14 -8.11 -2.25
C HIS A 195 -1.21 -9.13 -1.85
N MET A 196 -1.96 -9.67 -2.82
CA MET A 196 -3.08 -10.58 -2.57
C MET A 196 -2.74 -12.08 -2.63
N HIS A 197 -1.64 -12.46 -3.31
CA HIS A 197 -1.29 -13.87 -3.56
C HIS A 197 -0.18 -14.44 -2.68
N GLN A 198 0.00 -13.94 -1.45
CA GLN A 198 1.01 -14.45 -0.51
C GLN A 198 0.48 -14.67 0.90
#